data_AF-A0A6M2BVC2-F1
#
_entry.id   AF-A0A6M2BVC2-F1
#
_cell.length_a   1.000
_cell.length_b   1.000
_cell.length_c   1.000
_cell.angle_alpha   90.00
_cell.angle_beta   90.00
_cell.angle_gamma   90.00
#
_symmetry.space_group_name_H-M   'P 1'
#
loop_
_entity.id
_entity.type
_entity.pdbx_description
1 polymer ?
#
loop_
_entity_poly.entity_id
_entity_poly.type
_entity_poly.pdbx_seq_one_letter_code
_entity_poly.pdbx_strand_id
1 'polypeptide(L)' 'MATKPKRPRDTNQLAKFITDIASGEVEMPKTDDGKDPAAVALGRKGGLKGGAARAQKLTAEERSEIAKKAAKARWKKA' A
#
# COMPACT_ATOMS: atom_id res chain seq x y z
N MET A 1 -1.60 9.71 4.19
CA MET A 1 -0.56 10.41 3.41
C MET A 1 0.62 9.46 3.31
N ALA A 2 1.21 9.24 2.13
CA ALA A 2 2.20 8.18 1.94
C ALA A 2 3.44 8.43 2.81
N THR A 3 3.69 7.56 3.79
CA THR A 3 4.85 7.58 4.68
C THR A 3 6.13 7.09 4.01
N LYS A 4 6.08 6.80 2.70
CA LYS A 4 7.21 6.39 1.88
C LYS A 4 7.54 7.49 0.87
N PRO A 5 8.82 7.84 0.70
CA PRO A 5 9.23 8.84 -0.27
C PRO A 5 8.87 8.36 -1.67
N LYS A 6 8.33 9.27 -2.49
CA LYS A 6 7.92 8.97 -3.85
C LYS A 6 9.18 8.72 -4.68
N ARG A 7 9.36 7.49 -5.13
CA ARG A 7 10.52 7.14 -5.98
C ARG A 7 10.40 7.84 -7.35
N PRO A 8 11.51 8.40 -7.88
CA PRO A 8 11.55 8.92 -9.23
C PRO A 8 11.16 7.85 -10.26
N ARG A 9 10.50 8.25 -11.35
CA ARG A 9 10.16 7.33 -12.46
C ARG A 9 11.28 7.18 -13.49
N ASP A 10 12.10 8.21 -13.63
CA ASP A 10 13.26 8.20 -14.50
C ASP A 10 14.34 7.25 -13.96
N THR A 11 15.00 6.51 -14.86
CA THR A 11 15.96 5.46 -14.49
C THR A 11 17.23 6.03 -13.89
N ASN A 12 17.73 7.15 -14.39
CA ASN A 12 18.95 7.78 -13.88
C ASN A 12 18.72 8.40 -12.50
N GLN A 13 17.58 9.07 -12.32
CA GLN A 13 17.16 9.60 -11.02
C GLN A 13 16.94 8.48 -10.00
N LEU A 14 16.39 7.34 -10.43
CA LEU A 14 16.22 6.18 -9.56
C LEU A 14 17.56 5.57 -9.16
N ALA A 15 18.52 5.47 -10.09
CA ALA A 15 19.86 4.97 -9.80
C ALA A 15 20.56 5.83 -8.75
N LYS A 16 20.52 7.17 -8.91
CA LYS A 16 21.05 8.11 -7.90
C LYS A 16 20.36 7.93 -6.55
N PHE A 17 19.02 7.89 -6.53
CA PHE A 17 18.24 7.69 -5.29
C PHE A 17 18.59 6.38 -4.56
N ILE A 18 18.86 5.29 -5.29
CA ILE A 18 19.30 4.01 -4.69
C ILE A 18 20.69 4.15 -4.08
N THR A 19 21.63 4.78 -4.80
CA THR A 19 22.98 5.02 -4.30
C THR A 19 22.97 5.88 -3.04
N ASP A 20 22.15 6.92 -3.00
CA ASP A 20 22.05 7.83 -1.85
C ASP A 20 21.46 7.15 -0.61
N ILE A 21 20.54 6.20 -0.80
CA ILE A 21 20.04 5.35 0.29
C ILE A 21 21.14 4.40 0.78
N ALA A 22 21.88 3.78 -0.14
CA ALA A 22 22.90 2.80 0.20
C ALA A 22 24.13 3.44 0.88
N SER A 23 24.47 4.67 0.50
CA SER A 23 25.55 5.45 1.12
C SER A 23 25.13 6.11 2.45
N GLY A 24 23.84 6.12 2.77
CA GLY A 24 23.31 6.78 3.97
C GLY A 24 23.18 8.30 3.83
N GLU A 25 23.36 8.86 2.62
CA GLU A 25 23.08 10.28 2.33
C GLU A 25 21.59 10.61 2.45
N VAL A 26 20.71 9.62 2.19
CA VAL A 26 19.26 9.75 2.32
C VAL A 26 18.72 8.72 3.30
N GLU A 27 18.25 9.18 4.45
CA GLU A 27 17.53 8.32 5.39
C GLU A 27 16.13 7.97 4.84
N MET A 28 15.84 6.67 4.77
CA MET A 28 14.49 6.22 4.51
C MET A 28 13.64 6.44 5.77
N PRO A 29 12.43 7.00 5.65
CA PRO A 29 11.53 7.07 6.80
C PRO A 29 11.30 5.66 7.32
N LYS A 30 11.60 5.47 8.60
CA LYS A 30 11.34 4.21 9.31
C LYS A 30 9.84 3.95 9.20
N THR A 31 9.47 2.75 8.76
CA THR A 31 8.06 2.34 8.59
C THR A 31 7.31 2.19 9.91
N ASP A 32 8.00 2.41 11.02
CA ASP A 32 7.40 2.42 12.33
C ASP A 32 6.81 3.81 12.55
N ASP A 33 5.54 3.98 12.17
CA ASP A 33 4.77 5.23 12.33
C ASP A 33 4.54 5.58 13.83
N GLY A 34 5.38 5.09 14.76
CA GLY A 34 5.19 5.15 16.21
C GLY A 34 4.06 4.25 16.73
N LYS A 35 3.71 3.19 15.98
CA LYS A 35 2.58 2.31 16.32
C LYS A 35 3.06 1.19 17.23
N ASP A 36 2.27 0.85 18.24
CA ASP A 36 2.52 -0.32 19.08
C ASP A 36 2.62 -1.60 18.21
N PRO A 37 3.76 -2.31 18.22
CA PRO A 37 3.96 -3.53 17.43
C PRO A 37 2.90 -4.60 17.70
N ALA A 38 2.40 -4.70 18.94
CA ALA A 38 1.36 -5.66 19.30
C ALA A 38 0.03 -5.30 18.62
N ALA A 39 -0.32 -4.01 18.55
CA ALA A 39 -1.51 -3.53 17.88
C ALA A 39 -1.46 -3.77 16.36
N VAL A 40 -0.29 -3.57 15.74
CA VAL A 40 -0.08 -3.85 14.30
C VAL A 40 -0.26 -5.35 14.01
N ALA A 41 0.33 -6.22 14.84
CA ALA A 41 0.21 -7.66 14.70
C ALA A 41 -1.26 -8.12 14.86
N LEU A 42 -1.97 -7.57 15.84
CA LEU A 42 -3.39 -7.85 16.08
C LEU A 42 -4.25 -7.41 14.88
N GLY A 43 -4.05 -6.20 14.37
CA GLY A 43 -4.76 -5.67 13.21
C GLY A 43 -4.55 -6.53 11.96
N ARG A 44 -3.31 -6.99 11.73
CA ARG A 44 -3.00 -7.92 10.64
C ARG A 44 -3.74 -9.24 10.79
N LYS A 45 -3.74 -9.84 11.99
CA LYS A 45 -4.45 -11.09 12.28
C LYS A 45 -5.96 -10.95 12.00
N GLY A 46 -6.55 -9.84 12.45
CA GLY A 46 -7.96 -9.52 12.17
C GLY A 46 -8.25 -9.34 10.68
N GLY A 47 -7.39 -8.60 9.97
CA GLY A 47 -7.52 -8.35 8.53
C GLY A 47 -7.44 -9.62 7.68
N LEU A 48 -6.54 -10.55 8.01
CA LEU A 48 -6.41 -11.83 7.30
C LEU A 48 -7.70 -12.67 7.42
N LYS A 49 -8.30 -12.71 8.63
CA LYS A 49 -9.56 -13.43 8.86
C LYS A 49 -10.75 -12.71 8.21
N GLY A 50 -10.88 -11.41 8.45
CA GLY A 50 -12.01 -10.60 8.00
C GLY A 50 -12.06 -10.44 6.48
N GLY A 51 -10.91 -10.27 5.83
CA GLY A 51 -10.80 -10.16 4.37
C GLY A 51 -11.27 -11.42 3.66
N ALA A 52 -10.80 -12.60 4.12
CA ALA A 52 -11.23 -13.88 3.59
C ALA A 52 -12.74 -14.12 3.81
N ALA A 53 -13.23 -13.87 5.02
CA ALA A 53 -14.65 -14.02 5.34
C ALA A 53 -15.54 -13.09 4.48
N ARG A 54 -15.11 -11.85 4.24
CA ARG A 54 -15.83 -10.93 3.36
C ARG A 54 -15.83 -11.42 1.92
N ALA A 55 -14.70 -11.91 1.43
CA ALA A 55 -14.58 -12.41 0.06
C ALA A 55 -15.49 -13.62 -0.20
N GLN A 56 -15.61 -14.53 0.77
CA GLN A 56 -16.49 -15.70 0.68
C GLN A 56 -17.98 -15.34 0.69
N LYS A 57 -18.37 -14.25 1.34
CA LYS A 57 -19.77 -13.80 1.40
C LYS A 57 -20.24 -13.12 0.11
N LEU A 58 -19.34 -12.71 -0.78
CA LEU A 58 -19.69 -11.99 -1.99
C LEU A 58 -19.99 -12.93 -3.15
N THR A 59 -21.08 -12.65 -3.87
CA THR A 59 -21.40 -13.36 -5.11
C THR A 59 -20.49 -12.91 -6.27
N ALA A 60 -20.55 -13.60 -7.42
CA ALA A 60 -19.83 -13.18 -8.61
C ALA A 60 -20.29 -11.80 -9.13
N GLU A 61 -21.58 -11.52 -9.05
CA GLU A 61 -22.18 -10.26 -9.48
C GLU A 61 -21.72 -9.10 -8.59
N GLU A 62 -21.79 -9.27 -7.26
CA GLU A 62 -21.34 -8.25 -6.31
C GLU A 62 -19.84 -7.93 -6.49
N ARG A 63 -19.01 -8.95 -6.72
CA ARG A 63 -17.59 -8.75 -7.04
C ARG A 63 -17.40 -7.93 -8.33
N SER A 64 -18.21 -8.22 -9.35
CA SER A 64 -18.18 -7.49 -10.62
C SER A 64 -18.57 -6.01 -10.45
N GLU A 65 -19.63 -5.74 -9.68
CA GLU A 65 -20.08 -4.36 -9.42
C GLU A 65 -19.05 -3.56 -8.61
N ILE A 66 -18.42 -4.18 -7.60
CA ILE A 66 -17.31 -3.56 -6.85
C ILE A 66 -16.15 -3.22 -7.80
N ALA A 67 -15.78 -4.13 -8.70
CA ALA A 67 -14.71 -3.91 -9.67
C ALA A 67 -15.03 -2.77 -10.65
N LYS A 68 -16.26 -2.73 -11.21
CA LYS A 68 -16.72 -1.64 -12.09
C LYS A 68 -16.68 -0.29 -11.37
N LYS A 69 -17.14 -0.24 -10.11
CA LYS A 69 -17.09 0.97 -9.29
C LYS A 69 -15.66 1.45 -9.06
N ALA A 70 -14.74 0.53 -8.76
CA ALA A 70 -13.32 0.84 -8.59
C ALA A 70 -12.69 1.37 -9.89
N ALA A 71 -13.01 0.77 -11.04
CA ALA A 71 -12.54 1.23 -12.35
C ALA A 71 -13.03 2.64 -12.68
N LYS A 72 -14.32 2.91 -12.49
CA LYS A 72 -14.91 4.26 -12.67
C LYS A 72 -14.22 5.30 -11.77
N ALA A 73 -13.95 4.98 -10.51
CA ALA A 73 -13.26 5.89 -9.59
C ALA A 73 -11.81 6.17 -10.04
N ARG A 74 -11.11 5.15 -10.53
CA ARG A 74 -9.75 5.30 -11.08
C ARG A 74 -9.73 6.23 -12.29
N TRP A 75 -10.66 6.04 -13.22
CA TRP A 75 -10.72 6.82 -14.46
C TRP A 75 -11.22 8.26 -14.24
N LYS A 76 -12.06 8.51 -13.24
CA LYS A 76 -12.46 9.89 -12.87
C LYS A 76 -11.33 10.72 -12.26
N LYS A 77 -10.29 10.06 -11.71
CA LYS A 77 -9.13 10.72 -11.09
C LYS A 77 -7.97 10.91 -12.08
N ALA A 78 -7.94 10.10 -13.15
CA ALA A 78 -6.99 10.24 -14.24
C ALA A 78 -7.34 11.47 -15.08
#